data_AF-A0A4V5UVF2-F1
#
_entry.id   AF-A0A4V5UVF2-F1
#
_cell.length_a   1.000
_cell.length_b   1.000
_cell.length_c   1.000
_cell.angle_alpha   90.00
_cell.angle_beta   90.00
_cell.angle_gamma   90.00
#
_symmetry.space_group_name_H-M   'P 1'
#
loop_
_entity.id
_entity.type
_entity.pdbx_description
1 polymer ?
#
loop_
_entity_poly.entity_id
_entity_poly.type
_entity_poly.pdbx_seq_one_letter_code
_entity_poly.pdbx_strand_id
1 'polypeptide(L)'
;MTSERIYVGSYTSQAGGGDGIAFGPLDGIATVATIADPSFLVRSADGRFLYSTDEEDNGRIAAFAIQPDGGLELLNQQPTGGVHPCHVDIDPSGRFVLSANYTSGSVAVHPINEDGSLGETAYFIQRSGTGPNADRQEGPHAHQIAFDPAGAYVFDIDLGSDTVYTSTLTEDGQLEEVDQLHIHPGAGPRHMVFHPTAGAAYVINELDSTLTVCSYADGKLQTVQTVSTRPADSPGENYPAELLISADGRFLYGSNRGDNTIAVFATAADGLSVELVQTIGSGGDWPRHLAFSNDGQTLYAANERSDQIATFSIDDGKLTAAGEPVSWPKPVCILPV
;
A
#
# COMPACT_ATOMS: atom_id res chain seq x y z
N MET A 1 -4.26 18.12 23.79
CA MET A 1 -3.94 17.58 22.45
C MET A 1 -3.41 16.20 22.70
N THR A 2 -4.20 15.17 22.40
CA THR A 2 -3.71 13.79 22.46
C THR A 2 -2.69 13.62 21.34
N SER A 3 -1.51 13.09 21.64
CA SER A 3 -0.56 12.71 20.61
C SER A 3 -1.22 11.72 19.66
N GLU A 4 -0.97 11.89 18.37
CA GLU A 4 -1.38 10.92 17.37
C GLU A 4 -0.81 9.54 17.70
N ARG A 5 -1.60 8.50 17.45
CA ARG A 5 -1.18 7.11 17.66
C ARG A 5 -1.18 6.40 16.32
N ILE A 6 -0.24 5.49 16.16
CA ILE A 6 -0.04 4.74 14.93
C ILE A 6 0.07 3.25 15.27
N TYR A 7 -0.45 2.40 14.39
CA TYR A 7 -0.01 1.03 14.29
C TYR A 7 1.20 0.95 13.34
N VAL A 8 2.15 0.06 13.63
CA VAL A 8 3.29 -0.20 12.76
C VAL A 8 3.44 -1.69 12.53
N GLY A 9 3.42 -2.10 11.27
CA GLY A 9 3.77 -3.45 10.83
C GLY A 9 5.25 -3.57 10.52
N SER A 10 5.85 -4.69 10.88
CA SER A 10 7.29 -4.96 10.71
C SER A 10 7.53 -6.31 10.05
N TYR A 11 8.58 -6.43 9.23
CA TYR A 11 9.11 -7.76 8.94
C TYR A 11 9.75 -8.36 10.18
N THR A 12 9.41 -9.62 10.42
CA THR A 12 9.86 -10.46 11.53
C THR A 12 10.84 -11.54 11.08
N SER A 13 10.73 -11.98 9.82
CA SER A 13 11.60 -13.00 9.21
C SER A 13 12.98 -12.46 8.81
N GLN A 14 13.11 -11.14 8.65
CA GLN A 14 14.39 -10.50 8.35
C GLN A 14 15.32 -10.47 9.56
N ALA A 15 16.64 -10.48 9.30
CA ALA A 15 17.63 -10.31 10.36
C ALA A 15 17.45 -8.95 11.06
N GLY A 16 17.22 -8.97 12.37
CA GLY A 16 16.91 -7.76 13.16
C GLY A 16 15.45 -7.29 13.03
N GLY A 17 14.56 -8.15 12.53
CA GLY A 17 13.12 -7.91 12.44
C GLY A 17 12.45 -7.62 13.77
N GLY A 18 11.26 -7.00 13.68
CA GLY A 18 10.39 -6.79 14.84
C GLY A 18 9.67 -8.08 15.25
N ASP A 19 8.82 -7.97 16.26
CA ASP A 19 8.05 -9.11 16.77
C ASP A 19 6.63 -9.20 16.17
N GLY A 20 6.19 -8.20 15.40
CA GLY A 20 4.86 -8.15 14.82
C GLY A 20 4.33 -6.72 14.69
N ILE A 21 3.14 -6.47 15.24
CA ILE A 21 2.45 -5.18 15.15
C ILE A 21 2.69 -4.37 16.42
N ALA A 22 3.07 -3.11 16.24
CA ALA A 22 3.26 -2.13 17.31
C ALA A 22 2.13 -1.11 17.35
N PHE A 23 1.91 -0.49 18.50
CA PHE A 23 0.95 0.58 18.68
C PHE A 23 1.41 1.61 19.72
N GLY A 24 1.07 2.88 19.49
CA GLY A 24 1.30 3.97 20.43
C GLY A 24 1.61 5.29 19.74
N PRO A 25 1.89 6.35 20.51
CA PRO A 25 2.52 7.54 19.95
C PRO A 25 3.93 7.20 19.46
N LEU A 26 4.44 7.90 18.46
CA LEU A 26 5.72 7.56 17.83
C LEU A 26 6.89 7.48 18.83
N ASP A 27 6.92 8.33 19.85
CA ASP A 27 7.94 8.37 20.90
C ASP A 27 7.73 7.36 22.05
N GLY A 28 6.65 6.59 22.01
CA GLY A 28 6.28 5.60 23.02
C GLY A 28 5.63 4.34 22.42
N ILE A 29 5.91 4.06 21.14
CA ILE A 29 5.35 2.92 20.42
C ILE A 29 5.92 1.61 20.97
N ALA A 30 5.06 0.60 21.12
CA ALA A 30 5.44 -0.70 21.64
C ALA A 30 4.69 -1.83 20.93
N THR A 31 5.27 -3.03 20.88
CA THR A 31 4.61 -4.22 20.32
C THR A 31 3.31 -4.52 21.07
N VAL A 32 2.21 -4.67 20.34
CA VAL A 32 0.89 -5.04 20.87
C VAL A 32 0.35 -6.36 20.32
N ALA A 33 0.92 -6.90 19.25
CA ALA A 33 0.66 -8.26 18.78
C ALA A 33 1.94 -8.89 18.24
N THR A 34 2.22 -10.12 18.67
CA THR A 34 3.28 -10.96 18.08
C THR A 34 2.69 -11.78 16.94
N ILE A 35 3.10 -11.50 15.71
CA ILE A 35 2.62 -12.18 14.51
C ILE A 35 3.69 -12.12 13.41
N ALA A 36 3.72 -13.14 12.55
CA ALA A 36 4.74 -13.26 11.52
C ALA A 36 4.46 -12.31 10.35
N ASP A 37 5.47 -11.51 10.01
CA ASP A 37 5.52 -10.62 8.84
C ASP A 37 4.22 -9.84 8.55
N PRO A 38 3.70 -9.04 9.51
CA PRO A 38 2.56 -8.14 9.30
C PRO A 38 2.97 -6.95 8.44
N SER A 39 3.15 -7.20 7.16
CA SER A 39 3.77 -6.25 6.23
C SER A 39 2.81 -5.18 5.72
N PHE A 40 1.50 -5.38 5.85
CA PHE A 40 0.47 -4.41 5.52
C PHE A 40 -0.71 -4.53 6.49
N LEU A 41 -1.28 -3.39 6.90
CA LEU A 41 -2.34 -3.30 7.90
C LEU A 41 -3.52 -2.50 7.33
N VAL A 42 -4.75 -2.93 7.61
CA VAL A 42 -5.98 -2.16 7.33
C VAL A 42 -6.92 -2.22 8.53
N ARG A 43 -7.66 -1.14 8.78
CA ARG A 43 -8.63 -1.04 9.88
C ARG A 43 -10.05 -0.96 9.34
N SER A 44 -11.00 -1.62 10.01
CA SER A 44 -12.42 -1.47 9.71
C SER A 44 -12.89 -0.02 9.86
N ALA A 45 -13.88 0.39 9.07
CA ALA A 45 -14.38 1.78 9.07
C ALA A 45 -14.94 2.23 10.44
N ASP A 46 -15.48 1.28 11.21
CA ASP A 46 -15.97 1.52 12.57
C ASP A 46 -14.86 1.51 13.65
N GLY A 47 -13.61 1.25 13.25
CA GLY A 47 -12.44 1.23 14.13
C GLY A 47 -12.41 0.06 15.12
N ARG A 48 -13.26 -0.96 14.95
CA ARG A 48 -13.33 -2.10 15.87
C ARG A 48 -12.36 -3.24 15.54
N PHE A 49 -11.95 -3.37 14.29
CA PHE A 49 -11.13 -4.48 13.82
C PHE A 49 -9.93 -4.00 13.02
N LEU A 50 -8.85 -4.77 13.11
CA LEU A 50 -7.65 -4.61 12.29
C LEU A 50 -7.38 -5.93 11.57
N TYR A 51 -7.00 -5.85 10.31
CA TYR A 51 -6.54 -6.98 9.52
C TYR A 51 -5.10 -6.74 9.08
N SER A 52 -4.28 -7.78 9.15
CA SER A 52 -2.91 -7.74 8.66
C SER A 52 -2.65 -8.86 7.66
N THR A 53 -1.76 -8.62 6.72
CA THR A 53 -1.09 -9.70 6.01
C THR A 53 -0.22 -10.50 6.99
N ASP A 54 0.01 -11.77 6.69
CA ASP A 54 1.15 -12.52 7.19
C ASP A 54 1.96 -12.94 5.95
N GLU A 55 2.98 -12.15 5.60
CA GLU A 55 3.71 -12.26 4.34
C GLU A 55 4.74 -13.40 4.37
N GLU A 56 4.25 -14.63 4.47
CA GLU A 56 5.03 -15.87 4.47
C GLU A 56 4.72 -16.76 3.25
N ASP A 57 5.51 -17.84 3.06
CA ASP A 57 5.27 -18.83 2.01
C ASP A 57 3.85 -19.45 2.10
N ASN A 58 3.39 -19.73 3.32
CA ASN A 58 2.01 -20.13 3.60
C ASN A 58 1.18 -18.91 4.00
N GLY A 59 0.91 -18.05 3.01
CA GLY A 59 0.30 -16.75 3.19
C GLY A 59 -1.04 -16.80 3.93
N ARG A 60 -1.22 -15.88 4.88
CA ARG A 60 -2.46 -15.73 5.65
C ARG A 60 -2.85 -14.26 5.77
N ILE A 61 -4.11 -14.05 6.13
CA ILE A 61 -4.60 -12.79 6.70
C ILE A 61 -4.99 -13.07 8.15
N ALA A 62 -4.55 -12.22 9.06
CA ALA A 62 -4.93 -12.24 10.46
C ALA A 62 -5.99 -11.18 10.76
N ALA A 63 -6.95 -11.52 11.61
CA ALA A 63 -7.99 -10.61 12.09
C ALA A 63 -7.83 -10.37 13.59
N PHE A 64 -7.92 -9.11 13.99
CA PHE A 64 -7.79 -8.67 15.38
C PHE A 64 -8.98 -7.81 15.79
N ALA A 65 -9.47 -8.02 17.01
CA ALA A 65 -10.30 -7.04 17.70
C ALA A 65 -9.42 -5.96 18.33
N ILE A 66 -9.76 -4.69 18.08
CA ILE A 66 -9.08 -3.53 18.66
C ILE A 66 -9.64 -3.29 20.06
N GLN A 67 -8.78 -3.37 21.05
CA GLN A 67 -9.11 -3.14 22.45
C GLN A 67 -9.22 -1.63 22.75
N PRO A 68 -9.89 -1.21 23.84
CA PRO A 68 -10.08 0.21 24.16
C PRO A 68 -8.77 1.02 24.34
N ASP A 69 -7.69 0.36 24.75
CA ASP A 69 -6.36 0.96 24.86
C ASP A 69 -5.58 0.98 23.53
N GLY A 70 -6.13 0.35 22.48
CA GLY A 70 -5.52 0.13 21.17
C GLY A 70 -4.68 -1.14 21.07
N GLY A 71 -4.65 -1.98 22.11
CA GLY A 71 -4.12 -3.34 22.01
C GLY A 71 -4.90 -4.18 20.98
N LEU A 72 -4.31 -5.29 20.55
CA LEU A 72 -4.89 -6.19 19.55
C LEU A 72 -5.11 -7.57 20.16
N GLU A 73 -6.35 -8.05 20.06
CA GLU A 73 -6.71 -9.43 20.41
C GLU A 73 -6.90 -10.22 19.11
N LEU A 74 -6.07 -11.25 18.88
CA LEU A 74 -6.18 -12.10 17.70
C LEU A 74 -7.50 -12.89 17.74
N LEU A 75 -8.32 -12.73 16.71
CA LEU A 75 -9.58 -13.45 16.53
C LEU A 75 -9.33 -14.78 15.80
N ASN A 76 -8.75 -14.70 14.60
CA ASN A 76 -8.31 -15.86 13.82
C ASN A 76 -7.32 -15.46 12.71
N GLN A 77 -6.84 -16.48 12.00
CA GLN A 77 -6.06 -16.34 10.76
C GLN A 77 -6.66 -17.26 9.70
N GLN A 78 -6.73 -16.80 8.46
CA GLN A 78 -7.19 -17.60 7.32
C GLN A 78 -6.11 -17.67 6.24
N PRO A 79 -5.85 -18.85 5.64
CA PRO A 79 -4.93 -18.95 4.53
C PRO A 79 -5.47 -18.20 3.31
N THR A 80 -4.60 -17.50 2.60
CA THR A 80 -4.97 -16.87 1.31
C THR A 80 -5.01 -17.89 0.18
N GLY A 81 -4.31 -19.02 0.34
CA GLY A 81 -4.07 -19.98 -0.73
C GLY A 81 -2.97 -19.54 -1.71
N GLY A 82 -2.41 -18.34 -1.52
CA GLY A 82 -1.25 -17.83 -2.25
C GLY A 82 0.00 -17.74 -1.37
N VAL A 83 1.05 -17.12 -1.93
CA VAL A 83 2.38 -17.02 -1.34
C VAL A 83 2.75 -15.54 -1.18
N HIS A 84 3.22 -15.15 0.00
CA HIS A 84 3.60 -13.77 0.36
C HIS A 84 2.49 -12.73 0.09
N PRO A 85 1.35 -12.76 0.81
CA PRO A 85 0.37 -11.68 0.78
C PRO A 85 1.02 -10.38 1.25
N CYS A 86 1.11 -9.39 0.37
CA CYS A 86 1.86 -8.16 0.63
C CYS A 86 0.98 -6.92 0.76
N HIS A 87 -0.31 -7.04 0.44
CA HIS A 87 -1.30 -5.98 0.60
C HIS A 87 -2.68 -6.59 0.90
N VAL A 88 -3.45 -5.86 1.70
CA VAL A 88 -4.81 -6.21 2.09
C VAL A 88 -5.70 -4.96 2.11
N ASP A 89 -6.95 -5.09 1.69
CA ASP A 89 -7.94 -4.02 1.77
C ASP A 89 -9.32 -4.57 2.15
N ILE A 90 -10.19 -3.71 2.70
CA ILE A 90 -11.56 -4.06 3.11
C ILE A 90 -12.51 -3.47 2.09
N ASP A 91 -13.48 -4.27 1.63
CA ASP A 91 -14.50 -3.72 0.74
C ASP A 91 -15.31 -2.60 1.43
N PRO A 92 -15.81 -1.61 0.68
CA PRO A 92 -16.55 -0.49 1.24
C PRO A 92 -17.78 -0.86 2.09
N SER A 93 -18.37 -2.04 1.88
CA SER A 93 -19.48 -2.53 2.70
C SER A 93 -19.04 -3.17 4.02
N GLY A 94 -17.75 -3.44 4.20
CA GLY A 94 -17.18 -4.07 5.39
C GLY A 94 -17.53 -5.55 5.53
N ARG A 95 -17.83 -6.23 4.43
CA ARG A 95 -18.23 -7.64 4.38
C ARG A 95 -17.10 -8.57 3.94
N PHE A 96 -16.07 -8.06 3.29
CA PHE A 96 -14.98 -8.83 2.73
C PHE A 96 -13.63 -8.16 2.96
N VAL A 97 -12.62 -8.99 3.20
CA VAL A 97 -11.20 -8.63 3.11
C VAL A 97 -10.63 -9.25 1.84
N LEU A 98 -9.89 -8.46 1.08
CA LEU A 98 -9.23 -8.90 -0.15
C LEU A 98 -7.72 -8.78 0.01
N SER A 99 -6.96 -9.75 -0.51
CA SER A 99 -5.50 -9.80 -0.39
C SER A 99 -4.81 -10.02 -1.71
N ALA A 100 -3.71 -9.32 -1.95
CA ALA A 100 -2.79 -9.55 -3.08
C ALA A 100 -1.58 -10.38 -2.64
N ASN A 101 -1.39 -11.54 -3.26
CA ASN A 101 -0.28 -12.47 -3.01
C ASN A 101 0.83 -12.25 -4.04
N TYR A 102 1.94 -11.67 -3.59
CA TYR A 102 3.01 -11.18 -4.44
C TYR A 102 3.72 -12.30 -5.18
N THR A 103 4.23 -13.32 -4.46
CA THR A 103 5.07 -14.34 -5.10
C THR A 103 4.26 -15.29 -5.98
N SER A 104 3.02 -15.60 -5.60
CA SER A 104 2.17 -16.47 -6.42
C SER A 104 1.43 -15.72 -7.53
N GLY A 105 1.33 -14.39 -7.48
CA GLY A 105 0.56 -13.62 -8.47
C GLY A 105 -0.93 -13.94 -8.43
N SER A 106 -1.52 -13.92 -7.24
CA SER A 106 -2.91 -14.31 -7.03
C SER A 106 -3.64 -13.39 -6.06
N VAL A 107 -4.96 -13.36 -6.14
CA VAL A 107 -5.84 -12.59 -5.25
C VAL A 107 -6.78 -13.53 -4.52
N ALA A 108 -7.05 -13.25 -3.25
CA ALA A 108 -8.01 -13.98 -2.43
C ALA A 108 -9.02 -13.04 -1.78
N VAL A 109 -10.24 -13.54 -1.55
CA VAL A 109 -11.34 -12.83 -0.90
C VAL A 109 -11.86 -13.67 0.26
N HIS A 110 -11.92 -13.08 1.45
CA HIS A 110 -12.43 -13.70 2.67
C HIS A 110 -13.61 -12.91 3.21
N PRO A 111 -14.73 -13.55 3.55
CA PRO A 111 -15.85 -12.86 4.20
C PRO A 111 -15.50 -12.50 5.64
N ILE A 112 -16.06 -11.39 6.12
CA ILE A 112 -15.97 -10.92 7.50
C ILE A 112 -17.21 -11.36 8.26
N ASN A 113 -17.02 -12.12 9.35
CA ASN A 113 -18.09 -12.52 10.25
C ASN A 113 -18.54 -11.35 11.13
N GLU A 114 -19.71 -11.47 11.78
CA GLU A 114 -20.26 -10.42 12.65
C GLU A 114 -19.32 -10.01 13.80
N ASP A 115 -18.48 -10.93 14.27
CA ASP A 115 -17.48 -10.70 15.32
C ASP A 115 -16.14 -10.13 14.81
N GLY A 116 -16.04 -9.85 13.49
CA GLY A 116 -14.84 -9.35 12.83
C GLY A 116 -13.85 -10.42 12.40
N SER A 117 -14.03 -11.69 12.80
CA SER A 117 -13.19 -12.80 12.34
C SER A 117 -13.40 -13.09 10.85
N LEU A 118 -12.42 -13.73 10.22
CA LEU A 118 -12.50 -14.09 8.80
C LEU A 118 -13.14 -15.48 8.59
N GLY A 119 -14.09 -15.59 7.67
CA GLY A 119 -14.56 -16.88 7.17
C GLY A 119 -13.57 -17.54 6.20
N GLU A 120 -13.88 -18.74 5.75
CA GLU A 120 -13.10 -19.44 4.72
C GLU A 120 -13.10 -18.65 3.39
N THR A 121 -12.06 -18.82 2.58
CA THR A 121 -11.89 -18.14 1.30
C THR A 121 -13.13 -18.29 0.41
N ALA A 122 -13.81 -17.18 0.13
CA ALA A 122 -14.99 -17.13 -0.74
C ALA A 122 -14.61 -17.13 -2.23
N TYR A 123 -13.47 -16.53 -2.55
CA TYR A 123 -12.97 -16.44 -3.92
C TYR A 123 -11.45 -16.44 -3.96
N PHE A 124 -10.90 -17.06 -5.01
CA PHE A 124 -9.47 -17.07 -5.29
C PHE A 124 -9.27 -17.01 -6.81
N ILE A 125 -8.39 -16.12 -7.25
CA ILE A 125 -8.00 -16.01 -8.66
C ILE A 125 -6.49 -16.05 -8.81
N GLN A 126 -6.03 -16.96 -9.66
CA GLN A 126 -4.64 -17.03 -10.11
C GLN A 126 -4.51 -16.19 -11.38
N ARG A 127 -3.69 -15.13 -11.35
CA ARG A 127 -3.35 -14.37 -12.55
C ARG A 127 -2.35 -15.15 -13.40
N SER A 128 -2.17 -14.69 -14.64
CA SER A 128 -1.21 -15.26 -15.60
C SER A 128 -0.68 -14.15 -16.49
N GLY A 129 0.54 -14.31 -16.98
CA GLY A 129 1.20 -13.29 -17.80
C GLY A 129 2.65 -13.15 -17.37
N THR A 130 3.40 -12.37 -18.15
CA THR A 130 4.83 -12.09 -17.94
C THR A 130 5.15 -10.71 -18.50
N GLY A 131 6.23 -10.11 -18.02
CA GLY A 131 6.78 -8.85 -18.54
C GLY A 131 8.19 -9.03 -19.11
N PRO A 132 8.80 -7.97 -19.66
CA PRO A 132 10.11 -8.04 -20.30
C PRO A 132 11.28 -8.19 -19.31
N ASN A 133 11.12 -7.88 -18.02
CA ASN A 133 12.18 -8.05 -17.02
C ASN A 133 12.27 -9.52 -16.57
N ALA A 134 13.24 -10.26 -17.11
CA ALA A 134 13.39 -11.70 -16.87
C ALA A 134 13.63 -12.10 -15.40
N ASP A 135 14.10 -11.18 -14.56
CA ASP A 135 14.42 -11.46 -13.15
C ASP A 135 13.26 -11.09 -12.19
N ARG A 136 12.28 -10.31 -12.65
CA ARG A 136 11.22 -9.72 -11.81
C ARG A 136 9.81 -9.84 -12.40
N GLN A 137 9.68 -10.37 -13.60
CA GLN A 137 8.44 -10.46 -14.38
C GLN A 137 8.34 -11.80 -15.12
N GLU A 138 8.91 -12.86 -14.54
CA GLU A 138 8.84 -14.25 -15.03
C GLU A 138 7.43 -14.85 -14.93
N GLY A 139 6.57 -14.20 -14.15
CA GLY A 139 5.18 -14.55 -13.90
C GLY A 139 4.45 -13.37 -13.27
N PRO A 140 3.17 -13.54 -12.92
CA PRO A 140 2.37 -12.52 -12.24
C PRO A 140 2.87 -12.25 -10.82
N HIS A 141 2.78 -10.99 -10.40
CA HIS A 141 3.09 -10.55 -9.05
C HIS A 141 2.06 -9.51 -8.56
N ALA A 142 0.95 -9.99 -8.00
CA ALA A 142 -0.12 -9.14 -7.47
C ALA A 142 0.40 -8.39 -6.24
N HIS A 143 0.49 -7.06 -6.35
CA HIS A 143 1.10 -6.22 -5.32
C HIS A 143 0.07 -5.40 -4.53
N GLN A 144 -1.05 -4.99 -5.13
CA GLN A 144 -2.07 -4.24 -4.42
C GLN A 144 -3.47 -4.65 -4.84
N ILE A 145 -4.41 -4.60 -3.88
CA ILE A 145 -5.84 -4.49 -4.11
C ILE A 145 -6.29 -3.10 -3.67
N ALA A 146 -7.07 -2.39 -4.50
CA ALA A 146 -7.63 -1.09 -4.16
C ALA A 146 -9.06 -0.95 -4.69
N PHE A 147 -9.90 -0.18 -4.01
CA PHE A 147 -11.23 0.19 -4.49
C PHE A 147 -11.25 1.61 -5.08
N ASP A 148 -12.14 1.85 -6.05
CA ASP A 148 -12.41 3.22 -6.49
C ASP A 148 -13.13 4.03 -5.38
N PRO A 149 -13.16 5.38 -5.47
CA PRO A 149 -13.76 6.21 -4.42
C PRO A 149 -15.25 5.94 -4.19
N ALA A 150 -15.97 5.44 -5.21
CA ALA A 150 -17.38 5.07 -5.08
C ALA A 150 -17.57 3.64 -4.53
N GLY A 151 -16.51 2.83 -4.50
CA GLY A 151 -16.55 1.46 -4.02
C GLY A 151 -17.23 0.47 -4.96
N ALA A 152 -17.44 0.86 -6.21
CA ALA A 152 -18.12 0.05 -7.23
C ALA A 152 -17.17 -0.92 -7.93
N TYR A 153 -15.89 -0.57 -8.02
CA TYR A 153 -14.87 -1.34 -8.72
C TYR A 153 -13.68 -1.62 -7.81
N VAL A 154 -13.09 -2.79 -8.02
CA VAL A 154 -11.85 -3.22 -7.37
C VAL A 154 -10.77 -3.42 -8.42
N PHE A 155 -9.56 -3.00 -8.06
CA PHE A 155 -8.38 -3.01 -8.91
C PHE A 155 -7.35 -3.92 -8.28
N ASP A 156 -6.87 -4.91 -9.04
CA ASP A 156 -5.68 -5.67 -8.68
C ASP A 156 -4.51 -5.26 -9.58
N ILE A 157 -3.41 -4.90 -8.92
CA ILE A 157 -2.24 -4.31 -9.55
C ILE A 157 -1.15 -5.37 -9.58
N ASP A 158 -0.80 -5.81 -10.78
CA ASP A 158 0.14 -6.90 -11.00
C ASP A 158 1.44 -6.40 -11.64
N LEU A 159 2.49 -6.39 -10.82
CA LEU A 159 3.84 -5.97 -11.21
C LEU A 159 4.40 -6.88 -12.31
N GLY A 160 4.18 -8.19 -12.17
CA GLY A 160 4.79 -9.21 -13.00
C GLY A 160 4.28 -9.23 -14.45
N SER A 161 3.05 -8.78 -14.67
CA SER A 161 2.39 -8.76 -15.99
C SER A 161 2.15 -7.35 -16.54
N ASP A 162 2.70 -6.30 -15.91
CA ASP A 162 2.48 -4.90 -16.29
C ASP A 162 0.99 -4.52 -16.38
N THR A 163 0.13 -5.08 -15.52
CA THR A 163 -1.32 -5.00 -15.70
C THR A 163 -2.04 -4.52 -14.45
N VAL A 164 -3.01 -3.63 -14.63
CA VAL A 164 -4.03 -3.27 -13.64
C VAL A 164 -5.35 -3.89 -14.10
N TYR A 165 -5.81 -4.91 -13.41
CA TYR A 165 -7.09 -5.56 -13.69
C TYR A 165 -8.18 -4.82 -12.93
N THR A 166 -9.35 -4.65 -13.56
CA THR A 166 -10.52 -4.06 -12.92
C THR A 166 -11.65 -5.07 -12.89
N SER A 167 -12.28 -5.22 -11.72
CA SER A 167 -13.42 -6.11 -11.50
C SER A 167 -14.53 -5.42 -10.71
N THR A 168 -15.72 -6.00 -10.71
CA THR A 168 -16.75 -5.73 -9.69
C THR A 168 -16.72 -6.83 -8.63
N LEU A 169 -17.05 -6.48 -7.38
CA LEU A 169 -17.22 -7.44 -6.28
C LEU A 169 -18.72 -7.78 -6.11
N THR A 170 -19.08 -9.05 -6.28
CA THR A 170 -20.47 -9.51 -6.14
C THR A 170 -20.87 -9.64 -4.67
N GLU A 171 -22.18 -9.81 -4.40
CA GLU A 171 -22.68 -9.98 -3.04
C GLU A 171 -22.16 -11.23 -2.33
N ASP A 172 -21.80 -12.28 -3.08
CA ASP A 172 -21.22 -13.52 -2.58
C ASP A 172 -19.68 -13.53 -2.62
N GLY A 173 -19.06 -12.38 -2.88
CA GLY A 173 -17.60 -12.19 -2.77
C GLY A 173 -16.79 -12.65 -3.98
N GLN A 174 -17.43 -12.82 -5.14
CA GLN A 174 -16.75 -13.15 -6.40
C GLN A 174 -16.23 -11.87 -7.07
N LEU A 175 -15.08 -11.97 -7.75
CA LEU A 175 -14.60 -10.94 -8.65
C LEU A 175 -15.05 -11.23 -10.08
N GLU A 176 -15.78 -10.29 -10.67
CA GLU A 176 -16.17 -10.32 -12.07
C GLU A 176 -15.37 -9.27 -12.84
N GLU A 177 -14.42 -9.70 -13.65
CA GLU A 177 -13.53 -8.82 -14.40
C GLU A 177 -14.31 -8.00 -15.46
N VAL A 178 -14.05 -6.70 -15.51
CA VAL A 178 -14.72 -5.74 -16.40
C VAL A 178 -13.78 -5.05 -17.39
N ASP A 179 -12.51 -4.88 -17.03
CA ASP A 179 -11.51 -4.22 -17.86
C ASP A 179 -10.09 -4.58 -17.42
N GLN A 180 -9.11 -4.31 -18.28
CA GLN A 180 -7.69 -4.39 -17.95
C GLN A 180 -6.95 -3.22 -18.59
N LEU A 181 -6.08 -2.56 -17.83
CA LEU A 181 -5.12 -1.60 -18.35
C LEU A 181 -3.72 -2.24 -18.33
N HIS A 182 -3.11 -2.39 -19.50
CA HIS A 182 -1.68 -2.68 -19.59
C HIS A 182 -0.89 -1.38 -19.50
N ILE A 183 -0.03 -1.29 -18.49
CA ILE A 183 1.01 -0.26 -18.41
C ILE A 183 2.12 -0.60 -19.41
N HIS A 184 2.93 0.38 -19.80
CA HIS A 184 3.98 0.14 -20.78
C HIS A 184 4.95 -0.98 -20.32
N PRO A 185 5.49 -1.79 -21.24
CA PRO A 185 6.28 -2.97 -20.87
C PRO A 185 7.50 -2.66 -19.99
N GLY A 186 7.66 -3.40 -18.90
CA GLY A 186 8.76 -3.29 -17.96
C GLY A 186 8.54 -2.25 -16.86
N ALA A 187 7.35 -1.66 -16.77
CA ALA A 187 7.01 -0.69 -15.73
C ALA A 187 6.94 -1.34 -14.33
N GLY A 188 6.28 -2.50 -14.24
CA GLY A 188 6.00 -3.17 -12.98
C GLY A 188 5.12 -2.32 -12.06
N PRO A 189 3.83 -2.12 -12.37
CA PRO A 189 2.94 -1.32 -11.54
C PRO A 189 2.83 -1.94 -10.14
N ARG A 190 2.84 -1.08 -9.11
CA ARG A 190 2.95 -1.52 -7.72
C ARG A 190 1.75 -1.10 -6.89
N HIS A 191 1.65 0.20 -6.60
CA HIS A 191 0.53 0.81 -5.87
C HIS A 191 -0.16 1.85 -6.74
N MET A 192 -1.43 2.09 -6.49
CA MET A 192 -2.26 3.09 -7.13
C MET A 192 -3.12 3.85 -6.12
N VAL A 193 -3.43 5.11 -6.45
CA VAL A 193 -4.39 5.93 -5.71
C VAL A 193 -5.30 6.68 -6.68
N PHE A 194 -6.53 6.97 -6.24
CA PHE A 194 -7.47 7.77 -7.01
C PHE A 194 -7.40 9.24 -6.63
N HIS A 195 -7.60 10.14 -7.59
CA HIS A 195 -7.86 11.54 -7.27
C HIS A 195 -9.21 11.64 -6.54
N PRO A 196 -9.31 12.41 -5.43
CA PRO A 196 -10.51 12.41 -4.59
C PRO A 196 -11.77 12.92 -5.30
N THR A 197 -11.62 13.81 -6.30
CA THR A 197 -12.74 14.46 -6.98
C THR A 197 -12.65 14.51 -8.51
N ALA A 198 -11.51 14.09 -9.07
CA ALA A 198 -11.28 14.14 -10.51
C ALA A 198 -11.34 12.71 -11.02
N GLY A 199 -11.84 12.50 -12.23
CA GLY A 199 -11.83 11.20 -12.89
C GLY A 199 -10.40 10.82 -13.29
N ALA A 200 -9.54 10.59 -12.31
CA ALA A 200 -8.13 10.29 -12.47
C ALA A 200 -7.64 9.29 -11.43
N ALA A 201 -6.66 8.48 -11.81
CA ALA A 201 -5.92 7.57 -10.94
C ALA A 201 -4.43 7.64 -11.27
N TYR A 202 -3.60 7.27 -10.32
CA TYR A 202 -2.15 7.35 -10.43
C TYR A 202 -1.54 6.03 -10.01
N VAL A 203 -0.67 5.47 -10.83
CA VAL A 203 -0.03 4.17 -10.61
C VAL A 203 1.48 4.37 -10.53
N ILE A 204 2.08 4.04 -9.38
CA ILE A 204 3.53 4.07 -9.21
C ILE A 204 4.13 2.74 -9.69
N ASN A 205 5.17 2.82 -10.50
CA ASN A 205 5.78 1.71 -11.21
C ASN A 205 7.15 1.39 -10.60
N GLU A 206 7.31 0.18 -10.08
CA GLU A 206 8.46 -0.25 -9.31
C GLU A 206 9.71 -0.44 -10.18
N LEU A 207 9.59 -1.04 -11.36
CA LEU A 207 10.75 -1.58 -12.06
C LEU A 207 11.48 -0.56 -12.93
N ASP A 208 10.82 0.53 -13.31
CA ASP A 208 11.39 1.56 -14.19
C ASP A 208 11.42 2.98 -13.59
N SER A 209 11.05 3.12 -12.31
CA SER A 209 11.04 4.40 -11.59
C SER A 209 10.12 5.45 -12.23
N THR A 210 8.89 5.06 -12.56
CA THR A 210 7.89 5.97 -13.15
C THR A 210 6.59 6.07 -12.34
N LEU A 211 5.84 7.13 -12.60
CA LEU A 211 4.47 7.36 -12.16
C LEU A 211 3.61 7.51 -13.42
N THR A 212 2.58 6.68 -13.54
CA THR A 212 1.61 6.73 -14.63
C THR A 212 0.33 7.42 -14.17
N VAL A 213 -0.07 8.48 -14.88
CA VAL A 213 -1.34 9.18 -14.69
C VAL A 213 -2.36 8.59 -15.67
N CYS A 214 -3.51 8.21 -15.14
CA CYS A 214 -4.62 7.66 -15.90
C CYS A 214 -5.86 8.53 -15.75
N SER A 215 -6.62 8.74 -16.83
CA SER A 215 -8.02 9.14 -16.69
C SER A 215 -8.85 7.94 -16.24
N TYR A 216 -9.86 8.18 -15.44
CA TYR A 216 -10.74 7.18 -14.85
C TYR A 216 -12.21 7.52 -15.05
N ALA A 217 -12.98 6.55 -15.57
CA ALA A 217 -14.43 6.61 -15.61
C ALA A 217 -15.04 5.19 -15.64
N ASP A 218 -16.02 4.93 -14.79
CA ASP A 218 -16.85 3.71 -14.79
C ASP A 218 -16.04 2.41 -14.90
N GLY A 219 -15.03 2.25 -14.04
CA GLY A 219 -14.19 1.05 -14.02
C GLY A 219 -13.15 0.97 -15.15
N LYS A 220 -12.95 2.03 -15.93
CA LYS A 220 -11.99 2.05 -17.04
C LYS A 220 -10.89 3.06 -16.81
N LEU A 221 -9.66 2.62 -17.02
CA LEU A 221 -8.46 3.46 -16.93
C LEU A 221 -7.86 3.67 -18.32
N GLN A 222 -7.37 4.88 -18.59
CA GLN A 222 -6.59 5.17 -19.80
C GLN A 222 -5.36 5.99 -19.44
N THR A 223 -4.19 5.53 -19.85
CA THR A 223 -2.93 6.25 -19.65
C THR A 223 -2.94 7.60 -20.37
N VAL A 224 -2.62 8.67 -19.63
CA VAL A 224 -2.55 10.05 -20.12
C VAL A 224 -1.12 10.57 -20.10
N GLN A 225 -0.37 10.29 -19.03
CA GLN A 225 1.00 10.77 -18.84
C GLN A 225 1.80 9.71 -18.10
N THR A 226 3.09 9.62 -18.43
CA THR A 226 4.07 8.89 -17.60
C THR A 226 5.21 9.85 -17.31
N VAL A 227 5.59 9.95 -16.04
CA VAL A 227 6.73 10.78 -15.59
C VAL A 227 7.67 9.95 -14.73
N SER A 228 8.92 10.40 -14.58
CA SER A 228 9.85 9.75 -13.66
C SER A 228 9.57 10.14 -12.20
N THR A 229 9.80 9.21 -11.28
CA THR A 229 9.77 9.45 -9.82
C THR A 229 11.07 10.00 -9.27
N ARG A 230 12.09 10.20 -10.12
CA ARG A 230 13.41 10.67 -9.73
C ARG A 230 13.87 11.80 -10.64
N PRO A 231 14.79 12.67 -10.16
CA PRO A 231 15.46 13.62 -11.03
C PRO A 231 16.13 12.93 -12.23
N ALA A 232 16.25 13.68 -13.34
CA ALA A 232 16.97 13.19 -14.49
C ALA A 232 18.42 12.82 -14.13
N ASP A 233 18.94 11.76 -14.75
CA ASP A 233 20.30 11.25 -14.58
C ASP A 233 20.65 10.74 -13.16
N SER A 234 19.67 10.49 -12.29
CA SER A 234 19.90 9.80 -11.00
C SER A 234 20.58 8.44 -11.23
N PRO A 235 21.71 8.15 -10.55
CA PRO A 235 22.44 6.91 -10.76
C PRO A 235 21.80 5.72 -10.05
N GLY A 236 22.17 4.52 -10.48
CA GLY A 236 21.84 3.28 -9.77
C GLY A 236 20.40 2.81 -9.89
N GLU A 237 20.15 1.63 -9.33
CA GLU A 237 18.84 1.02 -9.29
C GLU A 237 17.92 1.74 -8.31
N ASN A 238 16.63 1.78 -8.65
CA ASN A 238 15.61 2.32 -7.79
C ASN A 238 14.26 1.69 -8.05
N TYR A 239 13.54 1.50 -6.96
CA TYR A 239 12.30 0.76 -6.91
C TYR A 239 11.28 1.59 -6.12
N PRO A 240 10.44 2.40 -6.80
CA PRO A 240 9.36 3.08 -6.11
C PRO A 240 8.48 2.13 -5.30
N ALA A 241 7.91 2.61 -4.20
CA ALA A 241 7.12 1.79 -3.30
C ALA A 241 5.71 2.36 -3.06
N GLU A 242 5.55 3.20 -2.06
CA GLU A 242 4.25 3.74 -1.67
C GLU A 242 3.88 4.94 -2.54
N LEU A 243 2.58 5.14 -2.75
CA LEU A 243 2.05 6.34 -3.38
C LEU A 243 0.87 6.86 -2.57
N LEU A 244 0.93 8.11 -2.14
CA LEU A 244 -0.14 8.79 -1.43
C LEU A 244 -0.63 10.01 -2.22
N ILE A 245 -1.89 10.39 -2.03
CA ILE A 245 -2.47 11.64 -2.54
C ILE A 245 -3.03 12.47 -1.39
N SER A 246 -2.79 13.78 -1.40
CA SER A 246 -3.39 14.69 -0.42
C SER A 246 -4.92 14.68 -0.52
N ALA A 247 -5.61 14.93 0.60
CA ALA A 247 -7.08 14.93 0.63
C ALA A 247 -7.73 15.95 -0.32
N ASP A 248 -7.01 17.03 -0.65
CA ASP A 248 -7.45 18.03 -1.64
C ASP A 248 -7.04 17.69 -3.09
N GLY A 249 -6.35 16.57 -3.30
CA GLY A 249 -5.91 16.07 -4.61
C GLY A 249 -4.74 16.83 -5.24
N ARG A 250 -4.25 17.90 -4.61
CA ARG A 250 -3.26 18.80 -5.19
C ARG A 250 -1.85 18.24 -5.24
N PHE A 251 -1.53 17.23 -4.41
CA PHE A 251 -0.18 16.68 -4.31
C PHE A 251 -0.16 15.16 -4.19
N LEU A 252 0.81 14.54 -4.84
CA LEU A 252 1.15 13.13 -4.70
C LEU A 252 2.53 12.96 -4.05
N TYR A 253 2.70 11.90 -3.28
CA TYR A 253 3.93 11.58 -2.55
C TYR A 253 4.31 10.13 -2.82
N GLY A 254 5.41 9.91 -3.52
CA GLY A 254 5.92 8.58 -3.86
C GLY A 254 7.24 8.29 -3.16
N SER A 255 7.39 7.13 -2.52
CA SER A 255 8.70 6.72 -1.98
C SER A 255 9.55 6.00 -3.03
N ASN A 256 10.87 6.16 -2.95
CA ASN A 256 11.86 5.60 -3.86
C ASN A 256 12.90 4.80 -3.07
N ARG A 257 12.90 3.46 -3.18
CA ARG A 257 13.89 2.58 -2.54
C ARG A 257 15.12 2.45 -3.44
N GLY A 258 16.31 2.64 -2.89
CA GLY A 258 17.55 2.74 -3.67
C GLY A 258 18.06 4.18 -3.65
N ASP A 259 17.28 5.13 -4.18
CA ASP A 259 17.57 6.56 -4.00
C ASP A 259 17.35 7.02 -2.55
N ASN A 260 16.48 6.31 -1.82
CA ASN A 260 16.09 6.64 -0.45
C ASN A 260 15.52 8.05 -0.34
N THR A 261 14.57 8.34 -1.24
CA THR A 261 13.92 9.65 -1.36
C THR A 261 12.40 9.53 -1.33
N ILE A 262 11.75 10.67 -1.10
CA ILE A 262 10.33 10.90 -1.34
C ILE A 262 10.23 11.91 -2.48
N ALA A 263 9.51 11.52 -3.52
CA ALA A 263 9.14 12.36 -4.65
C ALA A 263 7.79 13.03 -4.37
N VAL A 264 7.73 14.35 -4.48
CA VAL A 264 6.49 15.12 -4.35
C VAL A 264 6.11 15.66 -5.72
N PHE A 265 4.90 15.33 -6.17
CA PHE A 265 4.35 15.84 -7.40
C PHE A 265 3.23 16.84 -7.12
N ALA A 266 3.18 17.92 -7.89
CA ALA A 266 2.00 18.77 -7.96
C ALA A 266 1.06 18.24 -9.03
N THR A 267 -0.22 18.18 -8.72
CA THR A 267 -1.28 17.73 -9.61
C THR A 267 -1.92 18.94 -10.29
N ALA A 268 -2.17 18.86 -11.59
CA ALA A 268 -3.00 19.85 -12.28
C ALA A 268 -4.45 19.81 -11.79
N ALA A 269 -5.18 20.90 -12.01
CA ALA A 269 -6.56 21.06 -11.52
C ALA A 269 -7.55 20.03 -12.09
N ASP A 270 -7.26 19.46 -13.27
CA ASP A 270 -8.06 18.40 -13.88
C ASP A 270 -7.66 16.99 -13.40
N GLY A 271 -6.58 16.85 -12.62
CA GLY A 271 -6.04 15.57 -12.18
C GLY A 271 -5.28 14.79 -13.25
N LEU A 272 -5.16 15.30 -14.47
CA LEU A 272 -4.66 14.53 -15.62
C LEU A 272 -3.22 14.85 -16.02
N SER A 273 -2.55 15.68 -15.23
CA SER A 273 -1.10 15.83 -15.32
C SER A 273 -0.46 16.09 -13.97
N VAL A 274 0.79 15.65 -13.85
CA VAL A 274 1.62 15.82 -12.66
C VAL A 274 2.99 16.36 -13.04
N GLU A 275 3.59 17.12 -12.13
CA GLU A 275 4.96 17.64 -12.23
C GLU A 275 5.74 17.29 -10.97
N LEU A 276 6.95 16.75 -11.11
CA LEU A 276 7.84 16.51 -9.97
C LEU A 276 8.34 17.86 -9.45
N VAL A 277 7.87 18.26 -8.27
CA VAL A 277 8.15 19.59 -7.71
C VAL A 277 9.11 19.55 -6.53
N GLN A 278 9.36 18.38 -5.94
CA GLN A 278 10.37 18.20 -4.89
C GLN A 278 10.87 16.75 -4.88
N THR A 279 12.16 16.59 -4.59
CA THR A 279 12.74 15.33 -4.14
C THR A 279 13.47 15.60 -2.84
N ILE A 280 13.17 14.83 -1.80
CA ILE A 280 13.77 14.96 -0.47
C ILE A 280 14.21 13.59 0.04
N GLY A 281 15.28 13.51 0.83
CA GLY A 281 15.68 12.24 1.47
C GLY A 281 14.58 11.72 2.39
N SER A 282 14.39 10.40 2.44
CA SER A 282 13.35 9.75 3.27
C SER A 282 13.69 9.68 4.76
N GLY A 283 14.87 10.17 5.16
CA GLY A 283 15.35 10.11 6.54
C GLY A 283 15.89 8.74 6.97
N GLY A 284 16.10 7.81 6.03
CA GLY A 284 16.63 6.48 6.29
C GLY A 284 16.98 5.72 5.01
N ASP A 285 17.04 4.39 5.09
CA ASP A 285 17.29 3.48 3.96
C ASP A 285 16.06 2.63 3.66
N TRP A 286 15.72 2.53 2.38
CA TRP A 286 14.64 1.69 1.85
C TRP A 286 13.24 2.10 2.35
N PRO A 287 12.75 3.31 1.98
CA PRO A 287 11.43 3.80 2.39
C PRO A 287 10.31 2.97 1.75
N ARG A 288 9.86 1.93 2.46
CA ARG A 288 8.89 0.94 1.95
C ARG A 288 7.46 1.45 1.98
N HIS A 289 7.13 2.27 2.98
CA HIS A 289 5.78 2.79 3.18
C HIS A 289 5.80 4.24 3.63
N LEU A 290 4.80 5.00 3.21
CA LEU A 290 4.51 6.36 3.64
C LEU A 290 3.11 6.39 4.25
N ALA A 291 2.86 7.27 5.21
CA ALA A 291 1.50 7.50 5.72
C ALA A 291 1.31 8.96 6.10
N PHE A 292 0.13 9.53 5.84
CA PHE A 292 -0.25 10.83 6.41
C PHE A 292 -0.72 10.66 7.85
N SER A 293 -0.44 11.64 8.70
CA SER A 293 -1.23 11.83 9.91
C SER A 293 -2.71 12.00 9.59
N ASN A 294 -3.58 11.72 10.57
CA ASN A 294 -5.03 11.86 10.48
C ASN A 294 -5.46 13.30 10.10
N ASP A 295 -4.68 14.30 10.48
CA ASP A 295 -4.95 15.70 10.13
C ASP A 295 -4.31 16.15 8.81
N GLY A 296 -3.54 15.27 8.16
CA GLY A 296 -2.86 15.53 6.88
C GLY A 296 -1.72 16.55 6.95
N GLN A 297 -1.25 16.93 8.14
CA GLN A 297 -0.18 17.92 8.32
C GLN A 297 1.21 17.29 8.46
N THR A 298 1.27 16.00 8.76
CA THR A 298 2.51 15.23 8.93
C THR A 298 2.52 14.07 7.94
N LEU A 299 3.70 13.73 7.43
CA LEU A 299 3.95 12.51 6.68
C LEU A 299 5.01 11.67 7.40
N TYR A 300 4.72 10.38 7.56
CA TYR A 300 5.62 9.38 8.10
C TYR A 300 6.27 8.60 6.96
N ALA A 301 7.54 8.24 7.12
CA ALA A 301 8.25 7.32 6.22
C ALA A 301 8.84 6.15 6.99
N ALA A 302 8.40 4.93 6.65
CA ALA A 302 8.92 3.68 7.16
C ALA A 302 10.15 3.25 6.35
N ASN A 303 11.34 3.45 6.90
CA ASN A 303 12.61 3.08 6.28
C ASN A 303 13.02 1.67 6.76
N GLU A 304 12.69 0.68 5.93
CA GLU A 304 12.81 -0.75 6.26
C GLU A 304 14.24 -1.12 6.63
N ARG A 305 15.24 -0.76 5.81
CA ARG A 305 16.60 -1.29 5.97
C ARG A 305 17.42 -0.58 7.04
N SER A 306 17.06 0.66 7.37
CA SER A 306 17.73 1.43 8.43
C SER A 306 17.04 1.35 9.79
N ASP A 307 15.96 0.56 9.93
CA ASP A 307 15.22 0.40 11.19
C ASP A 307 14.75 1.75 11.77
N GLN A 308 14.12 2.57 10.92
CA GLN A 308 13.74 3.94 11.26
C GLN A 308 12.37 4.35 10.72
N ILE A 309 11.65 5.14 11.51
CA ILE A 309 10.47 5.90 11.09
C ILE A 309 10.84 7.38 11.12
N ALA A 310 10.84 8.02 9.95
CA ALA A 310 11.08 9.46 9.82
C ALA A 310 9.77 10.24 9.72
N THR A 311 9.79 11.49 10.16
CA THR A 311 8.64 12.40 10.16
C THR A 311 8.92 13.66 9.36
N PHE A 312 7.90 14.14 8.66
CA PHE A 312 7.96 15.34 7.84
C PHE A 312 6.74 16.22 8.10
N SER A 313 6.95 17.53 8.24
CA SER A 313 5.86 18.51 8.18
C SER A 313 5.51 18.82 6.73
N ILE A 314 4.23 19.01 6.45
CA ILE A 314 3.70 19.37 5.13
C ILE A 314 3.33 20.86 5.14
N ASP A 315 3.93 21.65 4.24
CA ASP A 315 3.57 23.06 4.00
C ASP A 315 3.39 23.31 2.50
N ASP A 316 2.18 23.69 2.09
CA ASP A 316 1.75 23.80 0.68
C ASP A 316 2.25 22.65 -0.21
N GLY A 317 2.04 21.43 0.30
CA GLY A 317 2.44 20.18 -0.37
C GLY A 317 3.92 19.83 -0.26
N LYS A 318 4.78 20.72 0.22
CA LYS A 318 6.22 20.46 0.37
C LYS A 318 6.52 19.80 1.70
N LEU A 319 7.47 18.87 1.68
CA LEU A 319 7.95 18.18 2.86
C LEU A 319 9.17 18.90 3.44
N THR A 320 9.20 19.02 4.76
CA THR A 320 10.40 19.38 5.54
C THR A 320 10.58 18.35 6.65
N ALA A 321 11.79 17.80 6.81
CA ALA A 321 12.08 16.86 7.89
C ALA A 321 11.75 17.48 9.26
N ALA A 322 11.06 16.73 10.10
CA ALA A 322 10.53 17.21 11.37
C ALA A 322 11.02 16.30 12.51
N GLY A 323 12.08 16.72 13.21
CA GLY A 323 12.69 15.93 14.29
C GLY A 323 13.67 14.87 13.79
N GLU A 324 14.22 14.12 14.74
CA GLU A 324 15.09 12.97 14.45
C GLU A 324 14.24 11.72 14.18
N PRO A 325 14.61 10.86 13.22
CA PRO A 325 13.94 9.58 13.01
C PRO A 325 13.92 8.72 14.28
N VAL A 326 12.78 8.08 14.54
CA VAL A 326 12.64 7.13 15.65
C VAL A 326 13.07 5.75 15.19
N SER A 327 13.88 5.07 16.00
CA SER A 327 14.29 3.70 15.69
C SER A 327 13.14 2.72 15.93
N TRP A 328 12.86 1.91 14.93
CA TRP A 328 11.90 0.81 15.00
C TRP A 328 12.37 -0.31 14.07
N PRO A 329 12.35 -1.59 14.46
CA PRO A 329 12.88 -2.66 13.61
C PRO A 329 12.00 -2.90 12.37
N LYS A 330 12.63 -2.89 11.19
CA LYS A 330 12.04 -3.23 9.89
C LYS A 330 10.61 -2.70 9.65
N PRO A 331 10.33 -1.41 9.85
CA PRO A 331 8.98 -0.87 9.67
C PRO A 331 8.62 -0.91 8.19
N VAL A 332 7.45 -1.44 7.87
CA VAL A 332 7.00 -1.62 6.47
C VAL A 332 5.55 -1.25 6.23
N CYS A 333 4.77 -0.98 7.28
CA CYS A 333 3.46 -0.35 7.18
C CYS A 333 3.25 0.56 8.38
N ILE A 334 2.70 1.75 8.14
CA ILE A 334 2.31 2.70 9.19
C ILE A 334 0.84 3.01 8.99
N LEU A 335 0.03 2.81 10.03
CA LEU A 335 -1.41 3.02 10.00
C LEU A 335 -1.83 3.95 11.16
N PRO A 336 -1.97 5.26 10.91
CA PRO A 336 -2.48 6.22 11.89
C PRO A 336 -3.95 6.01 12.25
N VAL A 337 -4.34 6.35 13.50
CA VAL A 337 -5.66 5.99 14.06
C VAL A 337 -6.40 7.03 14.87
#